data_AF-A0A1L7VVI3-F1
#
_entry.id   AF-A0A1L7VVI3-F1
#
_cell.length_a   1.000
_cell.length_b   1.000
_cell.length_c   1.000
_cell.angle_alpha   90.00
_cell.angle_beta   90.00
_cell.angle_gamma   90.00
#
_symmetry.space_group_name_H-M   'P 1'
#
loop_
_entity.id
_entity.type
_entity.pdbx_description
1 polymer ?
#
loop_
_entity_poly.entity_id
_entity_poly.type
_entity_poly.pdbx_seq_one_letter_code
_entity_poly.pdbx_strand_id
1 'polypeptide(L)'
;MAVGHVEAACRGGVFTGVFKPGQRKYLCVRVADNLKWEFAITNQNTRDSFDLQDEHCIGGLSNEVRGCDKGGVSSVSGWEFSSDPNVGYCK
;
A
#
# COMPACT_ATOMS: atom_id res chain seq x y z
N MET A 1 9.72 7.38 -9.15
CA MET A 1 9.84 7.22 -7.68
C MET A 1 8.66 6.41 -7.19
N ALA A 2 8.85 5.53 -6.19
CA ALA A 2 7.81 4.62 -5.69
C ALA A 2 6.54 5.35 -5.19
N VAL A 3 6.68 6.54 -4.62
CA VAL A 3 5.55 7.41 -4.19
C VAL A 3 4.57 7.72 -5.33
N GLY A 4 5.05 7.96 -6.56
CA GLY A 4 4.15 8.25 -7.68
C GLY A 4 3.27 7.06 -8.08
N HIS A 5 3.75 5.84 -7.86
CA HIS A 5 2.94 4.63 -8.08
C HIS A 5 1.89 4.44 -6.97
N VAL A 6 2.22 4.81 -5.74
CA VAL A 6 1.26 4.84 -4.63
C VAL A 6 0.12 5.80 -4.94
N GLU A 7 0.41 7.03 -5.36
CA GLU A 7 -0.61 8.01 -5.74
C GLU A 7 -1.51 7.50 -6.86
N ALA A 8 -0.93 6.89 -7.91
CA ALA A 8 -1.69 6.31 -9.00
C ALA A 8 -2.58 5.14 -8.55
N ALA A 9 -2.09 4.29 -7.64
CA ALA A 9 -2.84 3.16 -7.12
C ALA A 9 -4.00 3.59 -6.20
N CYS A 10 -3.76 4.57 -5.33
CA CYS A 10 -4.79 5.12 -4.46
C CYS A 10 -5.85 5.87 -5.28
N ARG A 11 -5.45 6.84 -6.12
CA ARG A 11 -6.38 7.59 -6.97
C ARG A 11 -7.07 6.72 -8.02
N GLY A 12 -6.43 5.63 -8.42
CA GLY A 12 -6.97 4.66 -9.38
C GLY A 12 -7.98 3.68 -8.79
N GLY A 13 -8.31 3.77 -7.49
CA GLY A 13 -9.28 2.85 -6.87
C GLY A 13 -8.70 1.49 -6.46
N VAL A 14 -7.39 1.26 -6.64
CA VAL A 14 -6.77 -0.03 -6.34
C VAL A 14 -6.76 -0.25 -4.84
N PHE A 15 -6.26 0.74 -4.11
CA PHE A 15 -6.13 0.69 -2.65
C PHE A 15 -7.20 1.47 -1.90
N THR A 16 -8.02 2.25 -2.58
CA THR A 16 -9.13 3.00 -1.97
C THR A 16 -10.44 2.23 -2.07
N GLY A 17 -11.47 2.75 -1.38
CA GLY A 17 -12.78 2.13 -1.30
C GLY A 17 -12.97 1.24 -0.07
N VAL A 18 -14.08 0.51 -0.03
CA VAL A 18 -14.49 -0.28 1.13
C VAL A 18 -13.69 -1.59 1.22
N PHE A 19 -13.02 -1.78 2.34
CA PHE A 19 -12.40 -3.04 2.74
C PHE A 19 -13.29 -3.75 3.73
N LYS A 20 -13.60 -5.01 3.44
CA LYS A 20 -14.24 -5.92 4.38
C LYS A 20 -13.32 -6.15 5.60
N PRO A 21 -13.88 -6.63 6.72
CA PRO A 21 -13.06 -6.93 7.88
C PRO A 21 -12.03 -8.01 7.55
N GLY A 22 -10.75 -7.77 7.86
CA GLY A 22 -9.64 -8.66 7.52
C GLY A 22 -9.26 -8.67 6.04
N GLN A 23 -9.85 -7.81 5.21
CA GLN A 23 -9.52 -7.78 3.78
C GLN A 23 -8.14 -7.18 3.54
N ARG A 24 -7.34 -7.90 2.77
CA ARG A 24 -6.05 -7.44 2.27
C ARG A 24 -6.13 -7.14 0.78
N LYS A 25 -5.66 -5.95 0.38
CA LYS A 25 -5.39 -5.62 -1.02
C LYS A 25 -3.88 -5.54 -1.23
N TYR A 26 -3.43 -5.94 -2.40
CA TYR A 26 -2.02 -5.99 -2.76
C TYR A 26 -1.84 -5.46 -4.18
N LEU A 27 -0.74 -4.76 -4.42
CA LEU A 27 -0.32 -4.29 -5.72
C LEU A 27 1.19 -4.43 -5.85
N CYS A 28 1.62 -4.99 -6.97
CA CYS A 28 3.02 -4.96 -7.35
C CYS A 28 3.21 -3.92 -8.45
N VAL A 29 4.21 -3.04 -8.31
CA VAL A 29 4.59 -2.07 -9.34
C VAL A 29 6.07 -2.21 -9.68
N ARG A 30 6.42 -2.02 -10.95
CA ARG A 30 7.82 -1.99 -11.39
C ARG A 30 8.31 -0.55 -11.33
N VAL A 31 9.36 -0.31 -10.54
CA VAL A 31 9.95 1.03 -10.36
C VAL A 31 11.24 1.22 -11.17
N ALA A 32 11.97 0.15 -11.46
CA ALA A 32 13.15 0.17 -12.31
C ALA A 32 13.39 -1.20 -12.99
N ASP A 33 14.50 -1.31 -13.72
CA ASP A 33 14.94 -2.60 -14.28
C ASP A 33 15.39 -3.54 -13.16
N ASN A 34 14.83 -4.75 -13.12
CA ASN A 34 15.03 -5.72 -12.04
C ASN A 34 14.65 -5.22 -10.62
N LEU A 35 13.83 -4.17 -10.50
CA LEU A 35 13.35 -3.65 -9.20
C LEU A 35 11.83 -3.47 -9.23
N LYS A 36 11.17 -4.21 -8.35
CA LYS A 36 9.74 -4.10 -8.08
C LYS A 36 9.49 -3.56 -6.69
N TRP A 37 8.32 -2.95 -6.51
CA TRP A 37 7.82 -2.52 -5.23
C TRP A 37 6.48 -3.17 -4.99
N GLU A 38 6.34 -3.82 -3.85
CA GLU A 38 5.16 -4.54 -3.44
C GLU A 38 4.47 -3.74 -2.35
N PHE A 39 3.24 -3.35 -2.60
CA PHE A 39 2.41 -2.61 -1.68
C PHE A 39 1.28 -3.51 -1.22
N ALA A 40 0.99 -3.49 0.08
CA ALA A 40 -0.20 -4.14 0.61
C ALA A 40 -0.88 -3.25 1.63
N ILE A 41 -2.20 -3.30 1.65
CA ILE A 41 -3.01 -2.67 2.69
C ILE A 41 -3.97 -3.72 3.23
N THR A 42 -3.95 -3.92 4.54
CA THR A 42 -4.85 -4.83 5.23
C THR A 42 -5.74 -4.05 6.19
N ASN A 43 -7.06 -4.26 6.10
CA ASN A 43 -7.98 -3.84 7.14
C ASN A 43 -7.83 -4.78 8.34
N GLN A 44 -7.18 -4.33 9.41
CA GLN A 44 -7.03 -5.11 10.64
C GLN A 44 -8.31 -5.14 11.48
N ASN A 45 -9.33 -4.34 11.13
CA ASN A 45 -10.63 -4.46 11.77
C ASN A 45 -11.27 -5.80 11.40
N THR A 46 -11.81 -6.48 12.40
CA THR A 46 -12.46 -7.80 12.23
C THR A 46 -13.98 -7.73 12.33
N ARG A 47 -14.52 -6.56 12.69
CA ARG A 47 -15.97 -6.35 12.90
C ARG A 47 -16.62 -5.56 11.77
N ASP A 48 -16.01 -4.45 11.40
CA ASP A 48 -16.62 -3.48 10.49
C ASP A 48 -15.82 -3.33 9.20
N SER A 49 -16.56 -3.02 8.14
CA SER A 49 -15.95 -2.67 6.86
C SER A 49 -15.56 -1.20 6.92
N PHE A 50 -14.33 -0.88 6.54
CA PHE A 50 -13.85 0.50 6.54
C PHE A 50 -13.54 0.94 5.12
N ASP A 51 -13.93 2.16 4.81
CA ASP A 51 -13.55 2.81 3.57
C ASP A 51 -12.18 3.48 3.75
N LEU A 52 -11.22 3.12 2.90
CA LEU A 52 -9.93 3.79 2.88
C LEU A 52 -9.99 4.93 1.87
N GLN A 53 -9.94 6.15 2.38
CA GLN A 53 -9.89 7.35 1.55
C GLN A 53 -8.52 7.56 0.91
N ASP A 54 -8.50 8.28 -0.21
CA ASP A 54 -7.29 8.56 -0.98
C ASP A 54 -6.19 9.19 -0.13
N GLU A 55 -6.51 10.14 0.74
CA GLU A 55 -5.53 10.84 1.59
C GLU A 55 -4.85 9.89 2.58
N HIS A 56 -5.62 8.98 3.20
CA HIS A 56 -5.08 7.98 4.13
C HIS A 56 -4.25 6.93 3.40
N CYS A 57 -4.69 6.51 2.21
CA CYS A 57 -3.96 5.59 1.36
C CYS A 57 -2.60 6.15 0.94
N ILE A 58 -2.61 7.38 0.39
CA ILE A 58 -1.40 8.06 -0.09
C ILE A 58 -0.49 8.37 1.09
N GLY A 59 -1.03 8.92 2.18
CA GLY A 59 -0.27 9.28 3.37
C GLY A 59 0.42 8.08 4.01
N GLY A 60 -0.32 6.98 4.24
CA GLY A 60 0.21 5.76 4.88
C GLY A 60 1.32 5.11 4.07
N LEU A 61 1.04 4.80 2.79
CA LEU A 61 2.04 4.15 1.92
C LEU A 61 3.22 5.09 1.59
N SER A 62 2.98 6.39 1.37
CA SER A 62 4.08 7.33 1.12
C SER A 62 4.96 7.51 2.34
N ASN A 63 4.39 7.44 3.54
CA ASN A 63 5.16 7.47 4.79
C ASN A 63 6.06 6.24 4.90
N GLU A 64 5.56 5.04 4.56
CA GLU A 64 6.38 3.83 4.53
C GLU A 64 7.51 3.91 3.49
N VAL A 65 7.19 4.37 2.28
CA VAL A 65 8.20 4.53 1.20
C VAL A 65 9.26 5.58 1.54
N ARG A 66 8.88 6.68 2.20
CA ARG A 66 9.80 7.77 2.57
C ARG A 66 10.57 7.47 3.85
N GLY A 67 9.95 6.76 4.79
CA GLY A 67 10.54 6.40 6.08
C GLY A 67 11.50 5.23 5.99
N CYS A 68 11.33 4.37 4.97
CA CYS A 68 12.13 3.17 4.80
C CYS A 68 12.58 3.00 3.34
N ASP A 69 13.86 3.32 3.08
CA ASP A 69 14.55 3.04 1.80
C ASP A 69 14.55 1.54 1.42
N LYS A 70 14.31 0.66 2.39
CA LYS A 70 14.26 -0.80 2.23
C LYS A 70 12.87 -1.41 2.41
N GLY A 71 11.83 -0.59 2.44
CA GLY A 71 10.49 -1.05 2.78
C GLY A 71 10.23 -1.15 4.28
N GLY A 72 8.96 -1.19 4.63
CA GLY A 72 8.46 -1.12 5.98
C GLY A 72 7.02 -1.62 6.07
N VAL A 73 6.63 -1.96 7.29
CA VAL A 73 5.23 -2.24 7.63
C VAL A 73 4.87 -1.35 8.82
N SER A 74 3.81 -0.55 8.65
CA SER A 74 3.24 0.24 9.73
C SER A 74 1.76 -0.05 9.88
N SER A 75 1.32 -0.14 11.12
CA SER A 75 -0.09 -0.24 11.49
C SER A 75 -0.56 1.09 12.06
N VAL A 76 -1.52 1.74 11.39
CA VAL A 76 -2.09 3.03 11.79
C VAL A 76 -3.61 2.95 11.77
N SER A 77 -4.25 3.28 12.89
CA SER A 77 -5.72 3.36 13.02
C SER A 77 -6.47 2.12 12.49
N GLY A 78 -5.95 0.92 12.75
CA GLY A 78 -6.58 -0.34 12.32
C GLY A 78 -6.29 -0.73 10.86
N TRP A 79 -5.39 -0.03 10.18
CA TRP A 79 -4.89 -0.36 8.85
C TRP A 79 -3.43 -0.74 8.91
N GLU A 80 -3.04 -1.82 8.24
CA GLU A 80 -1.66 -2.21 8.07
C GLU A 80 -1.21 -1.87 6.65
N PHE A 81 -0.26 -0.95 6.55
CA PHE A 81 0.38 -0.55 5.30
C PHE A 81 1.73 -1.24 5.21
N SER A 82 1.95 -1.99 4.14
CA SER A 82 3.23 -2.62 3.84
C SER A 82 3.78 -2.08 2.54
N SER A 83 5.05 -1.71 2.54
CA SER A 83 5.81 -1.37 1.35
C SER A 83 7.08 -2.21 1.34
N ASP A 84 7.31 -2.99 0.29
CA ASP A 84 8.45 -3.90 0.23
C ASP A 84 9.12 -3.82 -1.14
N PRO A 85 10.31 -3.20 -1.25
CA PRO A 85 11.10 -3.20 -2.46
C PRO A 85 11.80 -4.55 -2.61
N ASN A 86 11.46 -5.27 -3.67
CA ASN A 86 12.09 -6.54 -4.01
C ASN A 86 12.80 -6.47 -5.35
N VAL A 87 13.89 -7.23 -5.46
CA VAL A 87 14.56 -7.44 -6.74
C VAL A 87 13.72 -8.39 -7.58
N GLY A 88 13.40 -7.99 -8.81
CA GLY A 88 12.63 -8.78 -9.77
C GLY A 88 11.51 -8.01 -10.45
N TYR A 89 10.53 -8.76 -10.97
CA TYR A 89 9.43 -8.23 -11.75
C TYR A 89 8.09 -8.65 -11.16
N CYS A 90 7.09 -7.77 -11.29
CA CYS A 90 5.70 -8.13 -11.07
C CYS A 90 5.27 -9.09 -12.18
N LYS A 91 4.79 -10.28 -11.80
CA LYS A 91 4.29 -11.30 -12.72
C LYS A 91 2.78 -11.18 -12.90
#